data_AF-A0AAV9K1X8-F1
#
_entry.id   AF-A0AAV9K1X8-F1
#
_cell.length_a   1.000
_cell.length_b   1.000
_cell.length_c   1.000
_cell.angle_alpha   90.00
_cell.angle_beta   90.00
_cell.angle_gamma   90.00
#
_symmetry.space_group_name_H-M   'P 1'
#
loop_
_entity.id
_entity.type
_entity.pdbx_description
1 polymer ?
#
loop_
_entity_poly.entity_id
_entity_poly.type
_entity_poly.pdbx_seq_one_letter_code
_entity_poly.pdbx_strand_id
1 'polypeptide(L)' 'MLLAFATPLGEGTNNQAELESAIFGMTWSLELGYKKIILEVDSQLVVDWIMNKNNPQWSISLKC' A
#
# COMPACT_ATOMS: atom_id res chain seq x y z
N MET A 1 9.79 16.27 9.19
CA MET A 1 8.33 16.18 9.29
C MET A 1 7.98 14.71 9.42
N LEU A 2 7.11 14.35 10.36
CA LEU A 2 6.61 12.98 10.52
C LEU A 2 5.12 12.99 10.21
N LEU A 3 4.69 12.09 9.35
CA LEU A 3 3.30 11.91 8.94
C LEU A 3 2.88 10.49 9.29
N ALA A 4 1.69 10.34 9.85
CA ALA A 4 1.09 9.06 10.16
C ALA A 4 -0.40 9.13 9.84
N PHE A 5 -0.95 8.02 9.37
CA PHE A 5 -2.39 7.87 9.14
C PHE A 5 -2.81 6.49 9.64
N ALA A 6 -4.09 6.37 9.98
CA ALA A 6 -4.73 5.10 10.28
C ALA A 6 -6.18 5.20 9.82
N THR A 7 -6.66 4.18 9.13
CA THR A 7 -8.07 4.09 8.70
C THR A 7 -8.53 2.64 8.80
N PRO A 8 -9.78 2.37 9.21
CA PRO A 8 -10.34 1.03 9.08
C PRO A 8 -10.51 0.69 7.59
N LEU A 9 -10.04 -0.50 7.20
CA LEU A 9 -10.19 -1.03 5.82
C LEU A 9 -11.29 -2.09 5.71
N GLY A 10 -11.97 -2.41 6.82
CA GLY A 10 -12.96 -3.47 6.89
C GLY A 10 -12.34 -4.86 7.04
N GLU A 11 -13.06 -5.89 6.58
CA GLU A 11 -12.58 -7.27 6.60
C GLU A 11 -11.57 -7.49 5.47
N GLY A 12 -10.42 -8.07 5.80
CA GLY A 12 -9.36 -8.34 4.85
C GLY A 12 -8.22 -9.13 5.48
N THR A 13 -7.13 -9.30 4.73
CA THR A 13 -5.90 -9.95 5.21
C THR A 13 -4.86 -8.91 5.61
N ASN A 14 -3.85 -9.31 6.40
CA ASN A 14 -2.73 -8.43 6.74
C ASN A 14 -2.02 -7.91 5.48
N ASN A 15 -1.74 -8.78 4.50
CA ASN A 15 -1.07 -8.41 3.25
C ASN A 15 -1.90 -7.43 2.40
N GLN A 16 -3.24 -7.53 2.47
CA GLN A 16 -4.13 -6.55 1.84
C GLN A 16 -4.01 -5.19 2.52
N ALA A 17 -4.07 -5.15 3.86
CA ALA A 17 -3.94 -3.90 4.60
C ALA A 17 -2.57 -3.24 4.39
N GLU A 18 -1.49 -4.03 4.33
CA GLU A 18 -0.15 -3.55 4.03
C GLU A 18 -0.03 -2.97 2.62
N LEU A 19 -0.59 -3.66 1.60
CA LEU A 19 -0.59 -3.18 0.22
C LEU A 19 -1.38 -1.88 0.06
N GLU A 20 -2.60 -1.81 0.63
CA GLU A 20 -3.42 -0.61 0.59
C GLU A 20 -2.75 0.56 1.32
N SER A 21 -2.10 0.27 2.46
CA SER A 21 -1.35 1.28 3.21
C SER A 21 -0.14 1.81 2.42
N ALA A 22 0.57 0.94 1.70
CA ALA A 22 1.68 1.31 0.83
C ALA A 22 1.21 2.18 -0.35
N ILE A 23 0.10 1.82 -1.00
CA ILE A 23 -0.48 2.60 -2.10
C ILE A 23 -0.90 3.99 -1.62
N PHE A 24 -1.59 4.07 -0.47
CA PHE A 24 -2.01 5.34 0.11
C PHE A 24 -0.81 6.21 0.47
N GLY A 25 0.16 5.67 1.21
CA GLY A 25 1.34 6.42 1.67
C GLY A 25 2.17 6.96 0.50
N MET A 26 2.32 6.18 -0.58
CA MET A 26 3.00 6.61 -1.80
C MET A 26 2.24 7.73 -2.51
N THR A 27 0.93 7.56 -2.70
CA THR A 27 0.07 8.58 -3.33
C THR A 27 0.12 9.89 -2.55
N TRP A 28 -0.07 9.82 -1.24
CA TRP A 28 -0.06 10.98 -0.36
C TRP A 28 1.29 11.70 -0.38
N SER A 29 2.40 10.94 -0.43
CA SER A 29 3.74 11.52 -0.53
C SER A 29 3.95 12.27 -1.86
N LEU A 30 3.45 11.73 -2.98
CA LEU A 30 3.52 12.38 -4.29
C LEU A 30 2.68 13.66 -4.33
N GLU A 31 1.47 13.64 -3.75
CA GLU A 31 0.59 14.81 -3.66
C GLU A 31 1.19 15.95 -2.83
N LEU A 32 1.98 15.62 -1.80
CA LEU A 32 2.74 16.58 -1.02
C LEU A 32 4.00 17.12 -1.75
N GLY A 33 4.29 16.64 -2.96
CA GLY A 33 5.39 17.10 -3.80
C GLY A 33 6.72 16.37 -3.56
N TYR A 34 6.73 15.27 -2.80
CA TYR A 34 7.95 14.47 -2.62
C TYR A 34 8.25 13.64 -3.87
N LYS A 35 9.49 13.74 -4.37
CA LYS A 35 9.91 13.08 -5.62
C LYS A 35 10.89 11.91 -5.43
N LYS A 36 11.48 11.79 -4.23
CA LYS A 36 12.41 10.72 -3.87
C LYS A 36 11.83 10.02 -2.65
N ILE A 37 11.12 8.93 -2.88
CA ILE A 37 10.40 8.19 -1.85
C ILE A 37 11.06 6.81 -1.72
N ILE A 38 11.36 6.41 -0.50
CA ILE A 38 11.76 5.04 -0.15
C ILE A 38 10.57 4.42 0.56
N LEU A 39 10.05 3.34 0.01
CA LEU A 39 8.99 2.55 0.62
C LEU A 39 9.61 1.32 1.27
N GLU A 40 9.49 1.23 2.60
CA GLU A 40 9.92 0.07 3.38
C GLU A 40 8.70 -0.76 3.76
N VAL A 41 8.71 -2.05 3.39
CA VAL A 41 7.65 -3.02 3.69
C VAL A 41 8.32 -4.30 4.16
N ASP A 42 7.78 -4.93 5.20
CA ASP A 42 8.30 -6.15 5.81
C ASP A 42 7.77 -7.44 5.16
N SER A 43 6.77 -7.33 4.28
CA SER A 43 6.19 -8.44 3.53
C SER A 43 6.79 -8.59 2.13
N GLN A 44 7.53 -9.68 1.91
CA GLN A 44 8.06 -10.04 0.59
C GLN A 44 6.95 -10.23 -0.45
N LEU A 45 5.78 -10.72 -0.04
CA LEU A 45 4.64 -10.90 -0.95
C LEU A 45 4.11 -9.55 -1.46
N VAL A 46 4.02 -8.54 -0.59
CA VAL A 46 3.62 -7.19 -0.96
C VAL A 46 4.64 -6.56 -1.91
N VAL A 47 5.94 -6.76 -1.63
CA VAL A 47 7.02 -6.34 -2.55
C VAL A 47 6.84 -6.97 -3.93
N ASP A 48 6.55 -8.26 -4.00
CA ASP A 48 6.37 -8.96 -5.27
C ASP A 48 5.14 -8.48 -6.05
N TRP A 49 4.05 -8.14 -5.35
CA TRP A 49 2.86 -7.53 -5.96
C TRP A 49 3.13 -6.13 -6.50
N ILE A 50 3.79 -5.26 -5.73
CA ILE A 50 4.13 -3.90 -6.16
C ILE A 50 5.06 -3.92 -7.37
N MET A 51 6.02 -4.85 -7.39
CA MET A 51 6.98 -4.99 -8.48
C MET A 51 6.43 -5.76 -9.69
N ASN A 52 5.13 -6.08 -9.72
CA ASN A 52 4.47 -6.88 -10.76
C ASN A 52 5.18 -8.23 -11.05
N LYS A 53 5.85 -8.80 -10.04
CA LYS A 53 6.52 -10.11 -10.17
C LYS A 53 5.53 -11.27 -10.08
N ASN A 54 4.41 -11.05 -9.40
CA ASN A 54 3.28 -11.97 -9.30
C ASN A 54 1.98 -11.16 -9.41
N ASN A 55 1.02 -11.61 -10.23
CA ASN A 55 -0.32 -11.05 -10.16
C ASN A 55 -0.95 -11.46 -8.81
N PRO A 56 -1.48 -10.53 -8.00
CA PRO A 56 -2.27 -10.90 -6.84
C PRO A 56 -3.44 -11.79 -7.30
N GLN A 57 -3.64 -12.92 -6.62
CA GLN A 57 -4.72 -13.86 -6.95
C GLN A 57 -6.11 -13.38 -6.51
N TRP A 58 -6.23 -12.11 -6.15
CA TRP A 58 -7.46 -11.48 -5.69
C TRP A 58 -7.57 -10.06 -6.29
N SER A 59 -8.80 -9.62 -6.55
CA SER A 59 -9.10 -8.26 -6.98
C SER A 59 -9.51 -7.40 -5.77
N ILE A 60 -8.99 -6.17 -5.69
CA ILE A 60 -9.51 -5.16 -4.77
C ILE A 60 -10.93 -4.86 -5.24
N SER A 61 -11.91 -5.41 -4.52
CA SER A 61 -13.30 -4.99 -4.68
C SER A 61 -13.48 -3.73 -3.86
N LEU A 62 -13.39 -2.58 -4.52
CA LEU A 62 -13.87 -1.32 -3.96
C LEU A 62 -15.36 -1.49 -3.68
N LYS A 63 -15.72 -1.74 -2.42
CA LYS A 63 -17.10 -1.56 -1.97
C LYS A 63 -17.33 -0.05 -1.83
N CYS A 64 -18.13 0.48 -2.76
CA CYS A 64 -18.71 1.83 -2.65
C CYS A 64 -19.54 1.97 -1.37
#